data_AF-A0A521HNK6-F1
#
_entry.id   AF-A0A521HNK6-F1
#
_cell.length_a   1.000
_cell.length_b   1.000
_cell.length_c   1.000
_cell.angle_alpha   90.00
_cell.angle_beta   90.00
_cell.angle_gamma   90.00
#
_symmetry.space_group_name_H-M   'P 1'
#
loop_
_entity.id
_entity.type
_entity.pdbx_description
1 polymer ?
#
loop_
_entity_poly.entity_id
_entity_poly.type
_entity_poly.pdbx_seq_one_letter_code
_entity_poly.pdbx_strand_id
1 'polypeptide(L)'
;MVNEAVLDLANKISRKERGKKGEILSTDPEYMILEPIVTTEMAEVAMQMGFRIPMSAEELAPKCGKSLEDTKRLCDELADAGVCFVNKKDGVDKYWYDTWIPGIMEMMVNKYSNVEKYPQIGRAMEAYGRVRGPMTAGAFPVGKGLMRVIPIEKSIMGETRRADYEEISKYLNENDIFTVSNCSCRSTREIMGEG
;
A
#
# COMPACT_ATOMS: atom_id res chain seq x y z
N MET A 1 -1.64 23.16 4.35
CA MET A 1 -0.63 23.55 3.34
C MET A 1 -0.17 22.25 2.69
N VAL A 2 0.01 22.20 1.37
CA VAL A 2 0.44 20.97 0.68
C VAL A 2 1.85 20.61 1.13
N ASN A 3 2.10 19.35 1.47
CA ASN A 3 3.43 18.86 1.77
C ASN A 3 4.11 18.44 0.47
N GLU A 4 5.00 19.29 -0.05
CA GLU A 4 5.67 19.08 -1.33
C GLU A 4 6.49 17.79 -1.36
N ALA A 5 7.15 17.41 -0.26
CA ALA A 5 7.92 16.16 -0.21
C ALA A 5 7.03 14.92 -0.36
N VAL A 6 5.83 14.95 0.26
CA VAL A 6 4.84 13.88 0.12
C VAL A 6 4.27 13.85 -1.31
N LEU A 7 4.06 15.01 -1.91
CA LEU A 7 3.61 15.11 -3.30
C LEU A 7 4.65 14.58 -4.29
N ASP A 8 5.93 14.83 -4.02
CA ASP A 8 7.05 14.29 -4.80
C ASP A 8 7.16 12.77 -4.64
N LEU A 9 6.95 12.25 -3.42
CA LEU A 9 6.86 10.80 -3.19
C LEU A 9 5.71 10.18 -3.98
N ALA A 10 4.52 10.78 -3.98
CA ALA A 10 3.38 10.28 -4.73
C ALA A 10 3.66 10.25 -6.25
N ASN A 11 4.37 11.27 -6.75
CA ASN A 11 4.83 11.31 -8.15
C ASN A 11 5.91 10.24 -8.44
N LYS A 12 6.88 10.04 -7.55
CA LYS A 12 7.90 8.98 -7.67
C LYS A 12 7.26 7.60 -7.75
N ILE A 13 6.35 7.26 -6.83
CA ILE A 13 5.65 5.96 -6.83
C ILE A 13 4.86 5.79 -8.12
N SER A 14 4.23 6.86 -8.59
CA SER A 14 3.46 6.87 -9.85
C SER A 14 4.32 6.94 -11.11
N ARG A 15 5.65 7.04 -10.99
CA ARG A 15 6.61 7.26 -12.08
C ARG A 15 6.25 8.46 -12.96
N LYS A 16 5.85 9.56 -12.31
CA LYS A 16 5.48 10.82 -12.95
C LYS A 16 6.44 11.92 -12.55
N GLU A 17 6.52 12.94 -13.40
CA GLU A 17 7.39 14.09 -13.20
C GLU A 17 6.54 15.33 -12.92
N ARG A 18 6.93 16.08 -11.89
CA ARG A 18 6.27 17.33 -11.49
C ARG A 18 6.26 18.33 -12.65
N GLY A 19 5.17 19.07 -12.79
CA GLY A 19 4.97 20.06 -13.84
C GLY A 19 4.73 19.49 -15.25
N LYS A 20 4.71 18.16 -15.43
CA LYS A 20 4.34 17.52 -16.69
C LYS A 20 2.88 17.07 -16.68
N LYS A 21 2.34 16.86 -17.88
CA LYS A 21 0.96 16.39 -18.06
C LYS A 21 0.76 15.07 -17.30
N GLY A 22 -0.24 15.10 -16.42
CA GLY A 22 -0.65 13.94 -15.64
C GLY A 22 0.06 13.78 -14.31
N GLU A 23 0.91 14.73 -13.87
CA GLU A 23 1.46 14.78 -12.52
C GLU A 23 0.39 14.50 -11.46
N ILE A 24 0.82 13.95 -10.32
CA ILE A 24 -0.05 13.80 -9.16
C ILE A 24 -0.24 15.17 -8.54
N LEU A 25 -1.51 15.55 -8.33
CA LEU A 25 -1.93 16.76 -7.66
C LEU A 25 -2.29 16.48 -6.20
N SER A 26 -2.34 17.53 -5.38
CA SER A 26 -2.73 17.40 -3.97
C SER A 26 -4.19 16.95 -3.76
N THR A 27 -5.01 16.98 -4.80
CA THR A 27 -6.39 16.46 -4.78
C THR A 27 -6.50 15.01 -5.23
N ASP A 28 -5.43 14.44 -5.76
CA ASP A 28 -5.44 13.07 -6.27
C ASP A 28 -5.36 12.06 -5.11
N PRO A 29 -6.01 10.90 -5.25
CA PRO A 29 -6.06 9.90 -4.19
C PRO A 29 -4.66 9.40 -3.79
N GLU A 30 -3.72 9.35 -4.73
CA GLU A 30 -2.32 9.02 -4.49
C GLU A 30 -1.64 9.94 -3.46
N TYR A 31 -1.95 11.24 -3.43
CA TYR A 31 -1.44 12.15 -2.39
C TYR A 31 -2.28 12.07 -1.12
N MET A 32 -3.61 12.08 -1.27
CA MET A 32 -4.56 12.14 -0.16
C MET A 32 -4.45 10.95 0.81
N ILE A 33 -4.01 9.78 0.34
CA ILE A 33 -3.79 8.62 1.20
C ILE A 33 -2.54 8.78 2.09
N LEU A 34 -1.50 9.45 1.58
CA LEU A 34 -0.21 9.62 2.28
C LEU A 34 -0.25 10.78 3.27
N GLU A 35 -0.88 11.89 2.87
CA GLU A 35 -0.93 13.16 3.60
C GLU A 35 -1.22 13.08 5.12
N PRO A 36 -2.15 12.25 5.62
CA PRO A 36 -2.45 12.22 7.07
C PRO A 36 -1.35 11.63 7.94
N ILE A 37 -0.44 10.84 7.38
CA ILE A 37 0.51 10.02 8.15
C ILE A 37 1.95 10.30 7.76
N VAL A 38 2.22 10.47 6.46
CA VAL A 38 3.58 10.60 5.96
C VAL A 38 4.09 12.00 6.21
N THR A 39 5.08 12.12 7.08
CA THR A 39 5.78 13.38 7.33
C THR A 39 6.77 13.70 6.22
N THR A 40 7.29 14.93 6.20
CA THR A 40 8.35 15.34 5.28
C THR A 40 9.59 14.44 5.43
N GLU A 41 10.01 14.13 6.66
CA GLU A 41 11.19 13.29 6.91
C GLU A 41 10.98 11.85 6.43
N MET A 42 9.77 11.30 6.63
CA MET A 42 9.40 9.98 6.09
C MET A 42 9.45 9.99 4.57
N ALA A 43 8.90 11.04 3.94
CA ALA A 43 8.92 11.18 2.48
C ALA A 43 10.35 11.26 1.93
N GLU A 44 11.24 12.02 2.57
CA GLU A 44 12.66 12.12 2.20
C GLU A 44 13.36 10.75 2.20
N VAL A 45 13.10 9.92 3.22
CA VAL A 45 13.68 8.57 3.29
C VAL A 45 13.07 7.65 2.22
N ALA A 46 11.76 7.68 2.05
CA ALA A 46 11.06 6.90 1.02
C ALA A 46 11.51 7.29 -0.41
N MET A 47 11.89 8.55 -0.63
CA MET A 47 12.47 9.03 -1.89
C MET A 47 13.81 8.37 -2.21
N GLN A 48 14.56 7.88 -1.22
CA GLN A 48 15.83 7.15 -1.43
C GLN A 48 15.65 5.63 -1.55
N MET A 49 14.49 5.10 -1.18
CA MET A 49 14.16 3.68 -1.37
C MET A 49 14.04 3.32 -2.86
N GLY A 50 14.30 2.06 -3.16
CA GLY A 50 14.15 1.49 -4.50
C GLY A 50 12.82 0.76 -4.69
N PHE A 51 12.25 0.85 -5.90
CA PHE A 51 11.06 0.10 -6.28
C PHE A 51 11.38 -1.39 -6.33
N ARG A 52 10.84 -2.18 -5.39
CA ARG A 52 11.13 -3.63 -5.23
C ARG A 52 12.62 -3.97 -5.11
N ILE A 53 13.44 -3.03 -4.64
CA ILE A 53 14.86 -3.23 -4.39
C ILE A 53 15.07 -3.17 -2.87
N PRO A 54 15.26 -4.31 -2.19
CA PRO A 54 15.46 -4.35 -0.75
C PRO A 54 16.77 -3.65 -0.35
N MET A 55 16.70 -2.71 0.60
CA MET A 55 17.84 -1.94 1.09
C MET A 55 17.83 -1.88 2.62
N SER A 56 18.98 -1.96 3.29
CA SER A 56 19.04 -1.77 4.75
C SER A 56 19.04 -0.29 5.11
N ALA A 57 18.75 0.01 6.39
CA ALA A 57 18.89 1.37 6.92
C ALA A 57 20.33 1.90 6.77
N GLU A 58 21.35 1.03 6.86
CA GLU A 58 22.76 1.38 6.63
C GLU A 58 23.03 1.82 5.19
N GLU A 59 22.37 1.21 4.20
CA GLU A 59 22.49 1.59 2.80
C GLU A 59 21.72 2.88 2.47
N LEU A 60 20.65 3.17 3.23
CA LEU A 60 19.79 4.34 3.06
C LEU A 60 20.32 5.58 3.79
N ALA A 61 20.90 5.43 4.96
CA ALA A 61 21.38 6.53 5.81
C ALA A 61 22.30 7.52 5.07
N PRO A 62 23.36 7.08 4.35
CA PRO A 62 24.22 8.01 3.60
C PRO A 62 23.49 8.68 2.42
N LYS A 63 22.48 8.03 1.84
CA LYS A 63 21.66 8.62 0.76
C LYS A 63 20.69 9.68 1.28
N CYS A 64 20.21 9.51 2.51
CA CYS A 64 19.29 10.45 3.16
C CYS A 64 20.04 11.59 3.87
N GLY A 65 21.35 11.44 4.11
CA GLY A 65 22.13 12.38 4.92
C GLY A 65 21.70 12.40 6.39
N LYS A 66 21.14 11.29 6.90
CA LYS A 66 20.63 11.15 8.28
C LYS A 66 21.46 10.11 9.05
N SER A 67 21.31 10.08 10.38
CA SER A 67 21.93 9.04 11.21
C SER A 67 21.34 7.67 10.88
N LEU A 68 22.08 6.59 11.19
CA LEU A 68 21.56 5.22 11.04
C LEU A 68 20.30 5.01 11.90
N GLU A 69 20.31 5.52 13.12
CA GLU A 69 19.20 5.40 14.07
C GLU A 69 17.93 6.09 13.55
N ASP A 70 18.05 7.34 13.10
CA ASP A 70 16.92 8.08 12.52
C ASP A 70 16.41 7.44 11.24
N THR A 71 17.32 6.99 10.37
CA THR A 71 16.94 6.33 9.12
C THR A 71 16.20 5.04 9.41
N LYS A 72 16.68 4.23 10.36
CA LYS A 72 15.99 2.99 10.75
C LYS A 72 14.61 3.30 11.34
N ARG A 73 14.51 4.26 12.28
CA ARG A 73 13.24 4.66 12.87
C ARG A 73 12.23 5.10 11.80
N LEU A 74 12.64 5.97 10.87
CA LEU A 74 11.77 6.45 9.79
C LEU A 74 11.37 5.33 8.81
N CYS A 75 12.28 4.39 8.51
CA CYS A 75 11.96 3.20 7.73
C CYS A 75 10.93 2.31 8.41
N ASP A 76 11.07 2.09 9.72
CA ASP A 76 10.13 1.31 10.53
C ASP A 76 8.76 2.00 10.61
N GLU A 77 8.72 3.31 10.81
CA GLU A 77 7.49 4.12 10.80
C GLU A 77 6.79 4.07 9.41
N LEU A 78 7.55 4.13 8.31
CA LEU A 78 7.02 3.98 6.95
C LEU A 78 6.43 2.60 6.71
N ALA A 79 7.07 1.55 7.24
CA ALA A 79 6.60 0.18 7.12
C ALA A 79 5.32 -0.03 7.94
N ASP A 80 5.26 0.48 9.19
CA ASP A 80 4.05 0.41 10.02
C ASP A 80 2.89 1.23 9.44
N ALA A 81 3.19 2.35 8.76
CA ALA A 81 2.22 3.14 8.03
C ALA A 81 1.67 2.41 6.78
N GLY A 82 2.37 1.41 6.26
CA GLY A 82 2.01 0.67 5.04
C GLY A 82 2.55 1.29 3.74
N VAL A 83 3.51 2.21 3.82
CA VAL A 83 4.10 2.90 2.66
C VAL A 83 5.25 2.10 2.04
N CYS A 84 5.95 1.32 2.86
CA CYS A 84 7.00 0.40 2.42
C CYS A 84 6.83 -0.97 3.08
N PHE A 85 7.61 -1.93 2.61
CA PHE A 85 7.67 -3.28 3.13
C PHE A 85 8.99 -3.48 3.83
N VAL A 86 8.96 -4.27 4.91
CA VAL A 86 10.16 -4.71 5.62
C VAL A 86 10.20 -6.23 5.64
N ASN A 87 11.38 -6.80 5.43
CA ASN A 87 11.63 -8.21 5.69
C ASN A 87 13.09 -8.41 6.10
N LYS A 88 13.33 -9.40 6.97
CA LYS A 88 14.65 -9.76 7.43
C LYS A 88 15.32 -10.66 6.38
N LYS A 89 16.44 -10.20 5.82
CA LYS A 89 17.29 -10.98 4.91
C LYS A 89 18.70 -11.00 5.46
N ASP A 90 19.27 -12.20 5.57
CA ASP A 90 20.61 -12.42 6.14
C ASP A 90 20.78 -11.78 7.53
N GLY A 91 19.71 -11.83 8.35
CA GLY A 91 19.69 -11.27 9.70
C GLY A 91 19.44 -9.76 9.79
N VAL A 92 19.35 -9.04 8.66
CA VAL A 92 19.19 -7.58 8.60
C VAL A 92 17.84 -7.20 8.02
N ASP A 93 17.19 -6.20 8.62
CA ASP A 93 15.95 -5.64 8.08
C ASP A 93 16.24 -4.91 6.76
N LYS A 94 15.51 -5.30 5.71
CA LYS A 94 15.56 -4.68 4.39
C LYS A 94 14.22 -4.05 4.05
N TYR A 95 14.24 -2.84 3.50
CA TYR A 95 13.09 -2.02 3.18
C TYR A 95 13.00 -1.75 1.68
N TRP A 96 11.79 -1.73 1.14
CA TRP A 96 11.51 -1.33 -0.25
C TRP A 96 10.05 -0.89 -0.39
N TYR A 97 9.72 -0.15 -1.45
CA TYR A 97 8.32 0.17 -1.76
C TYR A 97 7.87 -0.57 -3.03
N ASP A 98 6.55 -0.67 -3.23
CA ASP A 98 5.92 -1.35 -4.35
C ASP A 98 4.92 -0.43 -5.09
N THR A 99 4.06 -0.99 -5.94
CA THR A 99 2.99 -0.28 -6.63
C THR A 99 1.90 0.19 -5.66
N TRP A 100 1.02 1.07 -6.13
CA TRP A 100 -0.15 1.51 -5.36
C TRP A 100 -1.10 0.37 -5.03
N ILE A 101 -1.50 -0.43 -6.04
CA ILE A 101 -2.36 -1.60 -5.91
C ILE A 101 -1.90 -2.68 -6.93
N PRO A 102 -1.70 -3.94 -6.51
CA PRO A 102 -1.58 -4.37 -5.12
C PRO A 102 -0.34 -3.73 -4.48
N GLY A 103 -0.40 -3.42 -3.18
CA GLY A 103 0.72 -2.78 -2.49
C GLY A 103 0.32 -1.68 -1.51
N ILE A 104 0.87 -0.47 -1.70
CA ILE A 104 0.85 0.61 -0.71
C ILE A 104 -0.55 0.90 -0.20
N MET A 105 -1.53 1.13 -1.08
CA MET A 105 -2.88 1.50 -0.63
C MET A 105 -3.55 0.39 0.17
N GLU A 106 -3.33 -0.87 -0.22
CA GLU A 106 -3.86 -2.01 0.52
C GLU A 106 -3.23 -2.12 1.90
N MET A 107 -1.91 -1.94 2.00
CA MET A 107 -1.19 -2.02 3.27
C MET A 107 -1.57 -0.88 4.22
N MET A 108 -1.71 0.34 3.70
CA MET A 108 -2.16 1.49 4.49
C MET A 108 -3.58 1.28 5.04
N VAL A 109 -4.50 0.71 4.25
CA VAL A 109 -5.87 0.42 4.71
C VAL A 109 -5.91 -0.78 5.66
N ASN A 110 -5.05 -1.78 5.47
CA ASN A 110 -4.98 -2.95 6.35
C ASN A 110 -4.60 -2.59 7.79
N LYS A 111 -3.84 -1.50 8.00
CA LYS A 111 -3.59 -0.92 9.32
C LYS A 111 -4.84 -0.16 9.80
N TYR A 112 -5.87 -0.89 10.20
CA TYR A 112 -7.21 -0.35 10.47
C TYR A 112 -7.21 0.81 11.49
N SER A 113 -6.33 0.79 12.50
CA SER A 113 -6.19 1.88 13.47
C SER A 113 -5.88 3.24 12.81
N ASN A 114 -5.10 3.23 11.72
CA ASN A 114 -4.81 4.44 10.95
C ASN A 114 -6.06 4.94 10.22
N VAL A 115 -6.89 4.02 9.77
CA VAL A 115 -8.09 4.31 9.01
C VAL A 115 -9.22 4.80 9.90
N GLU A 116 -9.35 4.28 11.12
CA GLU A 116 -10.26 4.82 12.15
C GLU A 116 -9.90 6.27 12.49
N LYS A 117 -8.60 6.55 12.65
CA LYS A 117 -8.10 7.89 12.95
C LYS A 117 -8.20 8.84 11.75
N TYR A 118 -7.95 8.33 10.54
CA TYR A 118 -7.93 9.07 9.29
C TYR A 118 -8.76 8.37 8.22
N PRO A 119 -10.11 8.51 8.26
CA PRO A 119 -11.00 7.84 7.30
C PRO A 119 -10.72 8.23 5.83
N GLN A 120 -10.01 9.34 5.58
CA GLN A 120 -9.57 9.70 4.24
C GLN A 120 -8.70 8.62 3.56
N ILE A 121 -8.01 7.77 4.32
CA ILE A 121 -7.18 6.69 3.77
C ILE A 121 -8.04 5.69 2.98
N GLY A 122 -9.14 5.23 3.60
CA GLY A 122 -10.11 4.37 2.91
C GLY A 122 -10.79 5.07 1.74
N ARG A 123 -11.20 6.33 1.92
CA ARG A 123 -11.83 7.11 0.83
C ARG A 123 -10.90 7.32 -0.36
N ALA A 124 -9.60 7.55 -0.11
CA ALA A 124 -8.59 7.70 -1.16
C ALA A 124 -8.40 6.39 -1.93
N MET A 125 -8.40 5.23 -1.26
CA MET A 125 -8.35 3.92 -1.92
C MET A 125 -9.58 3.70 -2.84
N GLU A 126 -10.79 4.06 -2.38
CA GLU A 126 -12.01 3.99 -3.22
C GLU A 126 -11.91 4.91 -4.45
N ALA A 127 -11.51 6.16 -4.22
CA ALA A 127 -11.37 7.15 -5.28
C ALA A 127 -10.30 6.73 -6.30
N TYR A 128 -9.19 6.14 -5.86
CA TYR A 128 -8.19 5.56 -6.76
C TYR A 128 -8.79 4.46 -7.64
N GLY A 129 -9.57 3.55 -7.05
CA GLY A 129 -10.29 2.51 -7.79
C GLY A 129 -11.24 3.08 -8.84
N ARG A 130 -11.94 4.17 -8.52
CA ARG A 130 -12.85 4.87 -9.44
C ARG A 130 -12.12 5.55 -10.60
N VAL A 131 -10.96 6.17 -10.35
CA VAL A 131 -10.18 6.89 -11.35
C VAL A 131 -9.36 5.93 -12.23
N ARG A 132 -8.68 4.95 -11.63
CA ARG A 132 -7.73 4.05 -12.31
C ARG A 132 -8.32 2.72 -12.74
N GLY A 133 -9.37 2.26 -12.08
CA GLY A 133 -10.06 1.01 -12.44
C GLY A 133 -10.52 0.97 -13.90
N PRO A 134 -11.28 1.97 -14.39
CA PRO A 134 -11.70 2.01 -15.80
C PRO A 134 -10.53 2.08 -16.78
N MET A 135 -9.44 2.76 -16.42
CA MET A 135 -8.24 2.89 -17.27
C MET A 135 -7.46 1.57 -17.42
N THR A 136 -7.67 0.63 -16.51
CA THR A 136 -7.00 -0.68 -16.50
C THR A 136 -7.94 -1.82 -16.90
N ALA A 137 -9.21 -1.52 -17.21
CA ALA A 137 -10.18 -2.48 -17.69
C ALA A 137 -9.72 -3.10 -19.02
N GLY A 138 -9.66 -4.43 -19.08
CA GLY A 138 -9.18 -5.18 -20.25
C GLY A 138 -7.66 -5.34 -20.35
N ALA A 139 -6.87 -4.64 -19.53
CA ALA A 139 -5.42 -4.83 -19.47
C ALA A 139 -5.01 -6.11 -18.74
N PHE A 140 -5.87 -6.59 -17.83
CA PHE A 140 -5.66 -7.81 -17.05
C PHE A 140 -6.60 -8.92 -17.48
N PRO A 141 -6.17 -10.20 -17.44
CA PRO A 141 -7.05 -11.35 -17.63
C PRO A 141 -8.25 -11.29 -16.66
N VAL A 142 -9.39 -11.83 -17.11
CA VAL A 142 -10.62 -11.90 -16.30
C VAL A 142 -10.31 -12.56 -14.95
N GLY A 143 -10.64 -11.87 -13.85
CA GLY A 143 -10.38 -12.33 -12.48
C GLY A 143 -9.03 -11.92 -11.88
N LYS A 144 -8.14 -11.26 -12.64
CA LYS A 144 -6.84 -10.74 -12.17
C LYS A 144 -6.73 -9.21 -12.21
N GLY A 145 -7.84 -8.51 -12.48
CA GLY A 145 -7.87 -7.04 -12.47
C GLY A 145 -7.83 -6.46 -11.06
N LEU A 146 -7.53 -5.17 -10.96
CA LEU A 146 -7.49 -4.42 -9.68
C LEU A 146 -8.81 -4.51 -8.89
N MET A 147 -9.93 -4.65 -9.59
CA MET A 147 -11.25 -4.85 -8.99
C MET A 147 -11.85 -6.14 -9.56
N ARG A 148 -12.28 -7.04 -8.68
CA ARG A 148 -13.03 -8.23 -9.08
C ARG A 148 -14.47 -7.82 -9.41
N VAL A 149 -14.87 -7.99 -10.67
CA VAL A 149 -16.30 -7.92 -11.04
C VAL A 149 -16.95 -9.23 -10.62
N ILE A 150 -17.91 -9.17 -9.69
CA ILE A 150 -18.76 -10.30 -9.33
C ILE A 150 -20.09 -10.11 -10.07
N PRO A 151 -20.45 -11.00 -11.02
CA PRO A 151 -21.75 -10.98 -11.66
C PRO A 151 -22.88 -11.06 -10.62
N ILE A 152 -23.99 -10.36 -10.87
CA ILE A 152 -25.15 -10.29 -9.96
C ILE A 152 -25.71 -11.69 -9.61
N GLU A 153 -25.61 -12.67 -10.52
CA GLU A 153 -26.06 -14.04 -10.25
C GLU A 153 -25.12 -14.78 -9.28
N LYS A 154 -23.82 -14.44 -9.27
CA LYS A 154 -22.81 -15.07 -8.40
C LYS A 154 -22.80 -14.47 -6.99
N SER A 155 -23.27 -13.25 -6.78
CA SER A 155 -23.36 -12.67 -5.43
C SER A 155 -24.40 -13.36 -4.54
N ILE A 156 -25.34 -14.10 -5.14
CA ILE A 156 -26.34 -14.91 -4.43
C ILE A 156 -25.73 -16.24 -3.93
N MET A 157 -24.65 -16.72 -4.55
CA MET A 157 -23.94 -17.94 -4.15
C MET A 157 -22.74 -17.61 -3.25
N GLY A 158 -22.98 -17.52 -1.93
CA GLY A 158 -21.95 -17.18 -0.94
C GLY A 158 -20.82 -18.21 -0.75
N GLU A 159 -21.01 -19.45 -1.20
CA GLU A 159 -19.97 -20.50 -1.15
C GLU A 159 -19.37 -20.74 -2.54
N THR A 160 -18.19 -20.18 -2.80
CA THR A 160 -17.45 -20.49 -4.04
C THR A 160 -16.64 -21.77 -3.96
N ARG A 161 -16.22 -22.21 -2.76
CA ARG A 161 -15.40 -23.42 -2.55
C ARG A 161 -15.25 -23.76 -1.06
N ARG A 162 -15.21 -25.05 -0.71
CA ARG A 162 -14.73 -25.57 0.58
C ARG A 162 -13.38 -26.26 0.36
N ALA A 163 -12.36 -25.90 1.13
CA ALA A 163 -11.06 -26.57 1.13
C ALA A 163 -11.10 -27.79 2.07
N ASP A 164 -10.39 -28.86 1.73
CA ASP A 164 -10.28 -30.03 2.60
C ASP A 164 -9.22 -29.83 3.70
N TYR A 165 -9.20 -30.77 4.66
CA TYR A 165 -8.28 -30.70 5.80
C TYR A 165 -6.82 -30.75 5.35
N GLU A 166 -6.51 -31.61 4.37
CA GLU A 166 -5.17 -31.83 3.86
C GLU A 166 -4.61 -30.57 3.18
N GLU A 167 -5.43 -29.88 2.38
CA GLU A 167 -5.08 -28.62 1.74
C GLU A 167 -4.76 -27.54 2.76
N ILE A 168 -5.62 -27.37 3.78
CA ILE A 168 -5.38 -26.36 4.83
C ILE A 168 -4.17 -26.75 5.70
N SER A 169 -4.06 -28.02 6.07
CA SER A 169 -2.95 -28.53 6.89
C SER A 169 -1.60 -28.30 6.22
N LYS A 170 -1.52 -28.43 4.89
CA LYS A 170 -0.31 -28.11 4.14
C LYS A 170 0.14 -26.67 4.40
N TYR A 171 -0.74 -25.69 4.21
CA TYR A 171 -0.40 -24.27 4.41
C TYR A 171 -0.05 -23.95 5.87
N LEU A 172 -0.70 -24.60 6.83
CA LEU A 172 -0.41 -24.44 8.25
C LEU A 172 0.95 -25.05 8.64
N ASN A 173 1.32 -26.19 8.06
CA ASN A 173 2.57 -26.89 8.40
C ASN A 173 3.78 -26.36 7.64
N GLU A 174 3.60 -25.75 6.46
CA GLU A 174 4.68 -25.16 5.66
C GLU A 174 5.08 -23.75 6.13
N ASN A 175 4.35 -23.14 7.07
CA ASN A 175 4.59 -21.77 7.52
C ASN A 175 4.59 -21.67 9.04
N ASP A 176 5.56 -20.94 9.59
CA ASP A 176 5.65 -20.70 11.03
C ASP A 176 5.08 -19.32 11.45
N ILE A 177 4.88 -18.42 10.48
CA ILE A 177 4.45 -17.04 10.72
C ILE A 177 3.16 -16.78 9.97
N PHE A 178 2.12 -16.41 10.71
CA PHE A 178 0.82 -16.05 10.17
C PHE A 178 0.51 -14.59 10.50
N THR A 179 -0.07 -13.88 9.54
CA THR A 179 -0.59 -12.52 9.75
C THR A 179 -2.07 -12.53 9.43
N VAL A 180 -2.86 -11.91 10.31
CA VAL A 180 -4.29 -11.69 10.11
C VAL A 180 -4.49 -10.19 9.93
N SER A 181 -5.13 -9.81 8.83
CA SER A 181 -5.46 -8.41 8.54
C SER A 181 -6.90 -8.31 8.02
N ASN A 182 -7.50 -7.14 8.23
CA ASN A 182 -8.79 -6.84 7.62
C ASN A 182 -8.62 -6.79 6.11
N CYS A 183 -9.64 -7.23 5.36
CA CYS A 183 -9.64 -7.03 3.92
C CYS A 183 -9.73 -5.52 3.63
N SER A 184 -8.71 -4.96 2.98
CA SER A 184 -8.65 -3.53 2.60
C SER A 184 -9.92 -3.08 1.85
N CYS A 185 -10.41 -3.90 0.93
CA CYS A 185 -11.64 -3.63 0.19
C CYS A 185 -12.89 -3.59 1.09
N ARG A 186 -13.00 -4.51 2.07
CA ARG A 186 -14.13 -4.52 3.02
C ARG A 186 -14.06 -3.31 3.96
N SER A 187 -12.89 -3.07 4.53
CA SER A 187 -12.63 -1.91 5.41
C SER A 187 -13.02 -0.62 4.70
N THR A 188 -12.63 -0.47 3.43
CA THR A 188 -13.02 0.66 2.59
C THR A 188 -14.54 0.83 2.48
N ARG A 189 -15.30 -0.26 2.28
CA ARG A 189 -16.77 -0.18 2.17
C ARG A 189 -17.44 0.18 3.49
N GLU A 190 -16.96 -0.36 4.61
CA GLU A 190 -17.46 0.00 5.95
C GLU A 190 -17.29 1.50 6.23
N ILE A 191 -16.15 2.09 5.88
CA ILE A 191 -15.88 3.53 6.04
C ILE A 191 -16.79 4.39 5.16
N MET A 192 -17.17 3.87 4.00
CA MET A 192 -18.11 4.52 3.09
C MET A 192 -19.57 4.36 3.54
N GLY A 193 -19.85 3.55 4.56
CA GLY A 193 -21.21 3.23 5.01
C GLY A 193 -21.93 2.23 4.11
N GLU A 194 -21.18 1.41 3.36
CA GLU A 194 -21.66 0.48 2.34
C GLU A 194 -21.42 -1.01 2.69
N GLY A 195 -20.88 -1.29 3.89
CA GLY A 195 -20.36 -2.60 4.31
C GLY A 195 -21.08 -3.19 5.50
#